data_AF-A0A1V5PM73-F1
#
_entry.id   AF-A0A1V5PM73-F1
#
_cell.length_a   1.000
_cell.length_b   1.000
_cell.length_c   1.000
_cell.angle_alpha   90.00
_cell.angle_beta   90.00
_cell.angle_gamma   90.00
#
_symmetry.space_group_name_H-M   'P 1'
#
loop_
_entity.id
_entity.type
_entity.pdbx_description
1 polymer ?
#
loop_
_entity_poly.entity_id
_entity_poly.type
_entity_poly.pdbx_seq_one_letter_code
_entity_poly.pdbx_strand_id
1 'polypeptide(L)'
;MKVDGSPESTYMAIWEIEQEHSRTRWTVTTFFLSVSFAILGASFQMSATAAQVQANSILGLSLSDIQRITGMLIFWFAYILFIQFNRYANFLRGQLRKMEKEHLVSFTIQTEADNFMYSKIKAAFSAKWLLLYFGALYTVIVLFMVIA
;
A
#
# COMPACT_ATOMS: atom_id res chain seq x y z
N MET A 1 2.30 -18.86 20.69
CA MET A 1 3.08 -20.11 20.75
C MET A 1 4.33 -19.87 21.59
N LYS A 2 4.73 -20.81 22.45
CA LYS A 2 6.07 -20.76 23.07
C LYS A 2 7.07 -21.20 22.01
N VAL A 3 7.96 -20.32 21.59
CA VAL A 3 9.08 -20.66 20.70
C VAL A 3 10.02 -21.52 21.55
N ASP A 4 10.13 -22.80 21.22
CA ASP A 4 10.98 -23.77 21.92
C ASP A 4 12.49 -23.58 21.65
N GLY A 5 12.85 -22.49 20.96
CA GLY A 5 14.22 -22.11 20.64
C GLY A 5 14.85 -22.92 19.51
N SER A 6 14.13 -23.89 18.94
CA SER A 6 14.61 -24.62 17.77
C SER A 6 14.70 -23.71 16.54
N PRO A 7 15.63 -23.98 15.60
CA PRO A 7 15.69 -23.25 14.34
C PRO A 7 14.39 -23.34 13.54
N GLU A 8 13.71 -24.48 13.58
CA GLU A 8 12.45 -24.71 12.89
C GLU A 8 11.29 -23.92 13.50
N SER A 9 11.19 -23.84 14.83
CA SER A 9 10.16 -23.01 15.48
C SER A 9 10.42 -21.52 15.29
N THR A 10 11.69 -21.11 15.28
CA THR A 10 12.08 -19.73 14.97
C THR A 10 11.71 -19.37 13.54
N TYR A 11 11.99 -20.27 12.59
CA TYR A 11 11.59 -20.10 11.20
C TYR A 11 10.07 -19.94 11.08
N MET A 12 9.30 -20.84 11.70
CA MET A 12 7.83 -20.78 11.64
C MET A 12 7.28 -19.51 12.27
N ALA A 13 7.86 -19.05 13.38
CA ALA A 13 7.48 -17.77 14.00
C ALA A 13 7.76 -16.58 13.06
N ILE A 14 8.92 -16.53 12.40
CA ILE A 14 9.24 -15.48 11.43
C ILE A 14 8.28 -15.53 10.24
N TRP A 15 7.97 -16.74 9.75
CA TRP A 15 7.04 -16.95 8.66
C TRP A 15 5.62 -16.45 9.01
N GLU A 16 5.10 -16.80 10.17
CA GLU A 16 3.80 -16.32 10.65
C GLU A 16 3.75 -14.79 10.75
N ILE A 17 4.80 -14.17 11.29
CA ILE A 17 4.92 -12.72 11.38
C ILE A 17 4.95 -12.08 9.98
N GLU A 18 5.66 -12.67 9.02
CA GLU A 18 5.69 -12.18 7.64
C GLU A 18 4.30 -12.23 7.01
N GLN A 19 3.54 -13.31 7.22
CA GLN A 19 2.18 -13.45 6.70
C GLN A 19 1.21 -12.44 7.34
N GLU A 20 1.27 -12.27 8.66
CA GLU A 20 0.48 -11.27 9.38
C GLU A 20 0.81 -9.85 8.92
N HIS A 21 2.10 -9.54 8.75
CA HIS A 21 2.55 -8.24 8.26
C HIS A 21 2.13 -8.00 6.80
N SER A 22 2.22 -9.01 5.95
CA SER A 22 1.76 -8.95 4.56
C SER A 22 0.24 -8.74 4.47
N ARG A 23 -0.54 -9.39 5.32
CA ARG A 23 -1.99 -9.18 5.44
C ARG A 23 -2.30 -7.75 5.88
N THR A 24 -1.65 -7.30 6.96
CA THR A 24 -1.83 -5.96 7.52
C THR A 24 -1.50 -4.88 6.49
N ARG A 25 -0.39 -5.03 5.76
CA ARG A 25 -0.01 -4.12 4.66
C ARG A 25 -1.16 -3.94 3.68
N TRP A 26 -1.71 -5.04 3.15
CA TRP A 26 -2.78 -4.96 2.17
C TRP A 26 -4.07 -4.39 2.75
N THR A 27 -4.46 -4.79 3.97
CA THR A 27 -5.63 -4.23 4.65
C THR A 27 -5.51 -2.72 4.84
N VAL A 28 -4.39 -2.24 5.40
CA VAL A 28 -4.17 -0.82 5.67
C VAL A 28 -4.09 -0.02 4.36
N THR A 29 -3.35 -0.51 3.37
CA THR A 29 -3.24 0.17 2.07
C THR A 29 -4.60 0.25 1.36
N THR A 30 -5.36 -0.84 1.30
CA THR A 30 -6.69 -0.83 0.66
C THR A 30 -7.68 0.07 1.40
N PHE A 31 -7.64 0.12 2.73
CA PHE A 31 -8.46 1.03 3.53
C PHE A 31 -8.19 2.50 3.17
N PHE A 32 -6.93 2.94 3.25
CA PHE A 32 -6.59 4.34 2.95
C PHE A 32 -6.82 4.70 1.48
N LEU A 33 -6.56 3.78 0.54
CA LEU A 33 -6.91 3.99 -0.87
C LEU A 33 -8.42 4.16 -1.07
N SER A 34 -9.24 3.35 -0.39
CA SER A 34 -10.70 3.46 -0.48
C SER A 34 -11.20 4.79 0.09
N VAL A 35 -10.67 5.22 1.24
CA VAL A 35 -10.98 6.54 1.84
C VAL A 35 -10.57 7.66 0.89
N SER A 36 -9.38 7.57 0.29
CA SER A 36 -8.87 8.54 -0.66
C SER A 36 -9.80 8.71 -1.87
N PHE A 37 -10.24 7.60 -2.49
CA PHE A 37 -11.17 7.65 -3.61
C PHE A 37 -12.59 8.06 -3.21
N ALA A 38 -13.05 7.72 -2.00
CA ALA A 38 -14.34 8.17 -1.50
C ALA A 38 -14.38 9.69 -1.31
N ILE A 39 -13.32 10.28 -0.76
CA ILE A 39 -13.19 11.74 -0.62
C ILE A 39 -13.16 12.41 -2.00
N LEU A 40 -12.44 11.84 -2.95
CA LEU A 40 -12.44 12.34 -4.33
C LEU A 40 -13.84 12.30 -4.95
N GLY A 41 -14.53 11.17 -4.84
CA GLY A 41 -15.89 11.00 -5.34
C GLY A 41 -16.86 12.01 -4.72
N ALA A 42 -16.78 12.22 -3.41
CA ALA A 42 -17.57 13.21 -2.70
C ALA A 42 -17.29 14.65 -3.19
N SER A 43 -16.04 14.96 -3.53
CA SER A 43 -15.66 16.29 -4.01
C SER A 43 -16.39 16.69 -5.30
N PHE A 44 -16.69 15.73 -6.19
CA PHE A 44 -17.43 15.98 -7.42
C PHE A 44 -18.90 16.26 -7.18
N GLN A 45 -19.49 15.66 -6.14
CA GLN A 45 -20.90 15.90 -5.79
C GLN A 45 -21.10 17.31 -5.22
N MET A 46 -20.12 17.81 -4.46
CA MET A 46 -20.16 19.15 -3.89
C MET A 46 -19.86 20.27 -4.90
N SER A 47 -19.28 19.95 -6.06
CA SER A 47 -18.98 20.96 -7.10
C SER A 47 -20.24 21.38 -7.89
N ALA A 48 -21.35 20.65 -7.77
CA ALA A 48 -22.54 20.85 -8.60
C ALA A 48 -23.43 22.04 -8.18
N THR A 49 -23.19 22.66 -7.02
CA THR A 49 -23.97 23.80 -6.52
C THR A 49 -23.14 25.09 -6.53
N ALA A 50 -23.21 25.82 -7.65
CA ALA A 50 -22.47 27.07 -7.90
C ALA A 50 -22.65 28.16 -6.82
N ALA A 51 -23.78 28.18 -6.10
CA ALA A 51 -24.06 29.15 -5.04
C ALA A 51 -23.29 28.89 -3.72
N GLN A 52 -22.77 27.67 -3.48
CA GLN A 52 -22.01 27.33 -2.27
C GLN A 52 -20.49 27.53 -2.42
N VAL A 53 -20.00 27.58 -3.65
CA VAL A 53 -18.57 27.67 -3.98
C VAL A 53 -17.99 29.03 -3.58
N GLN A 54 -18.75 30.11 -3.74
CA GLN A 54 -18.29 31.48 -3.49
C GLN A 54 -18.28 31.87 -2.00
N ALA A 55 -19.08 31.20 -1.16
CA ALA A 55 -19.18 31.49 0.27
C ALA A 55 -18.14 30.77 1.14
N ASN A 56 -17.49 29.73 0.61
CA ASN A 56 -16.60 28.83 1.37
C ASN A 56 -15.19 28.75 0.75
N SER A 57 -14.64 29.87 0.29
CA SER A 57 -13.24 29.92 -0.15
C SER A 57 -12.32 30.20 1.04
N ILE A 58 -11.45 29.25 1.37
CA ILE A 58 -10.37 29.46 2.33
C ILE A 58 -9.08 29.61 1.52
N LEU A 59 -8.39 30.74 1.67
CA LEU A 59 -7.12 31.02 0.96
C LEU A 59 -7.23 30.96 -0.58
N GLY A 60 -8.41 31.23 -1.15
CA GLY A 60 -8.65 31.19 -2.60
C GLY A 60 -8.94 29.79 -3.17
N LEU A 61 -9.00 28.76 -2.34
CA LEU A 61 -9.38 27.40 -2.74
C LEU A 61 -10.84 27.11 -2.36
N SER A 62 -11.57 26.43 -3.23
CA SER A 62 -12.91 25.94 -2.91
C SER A 62 -12.84 24.75 -1.95
N LEU A 63 -13.92 24.49 -1.21
CA LEU A 63 -14.02 23.30 -0.35
C LEU A 63 -13.82 21.99 -1.14
N SER A 64 -14.29 21.93 -2.39
CA SER A 64 -14.06 20.80 -3.30
C SER A 64 -12.57 20.61 -3.62
N ASP A 65 -11.82 21.70 -3.80
CA ASP A 65 -10.37 21.61 -4.06
C ASP A 65 -9.62 21.08 -2.84
N ILE A 66 -10.00 21.55 -1.65
CA ILE A 66 -9.43 21.06 -0.39
C ILE A 66 -9.69 19.56 -0.25
N GLN A 67 -10.89 19.08 -0.57
CA GLN A 67 -11.21 17.65 -0.54
C GLN A 67 -10.38 16.85 -1.55
N ARG A 68 -10.25 17.33 -2.80
CA ARG A 68 -9.42 16.68 -3.84
C ARG A 68 -7.97 16.56 -3.41
N ILE A 69 -7.39 17.66 -2.92
CA ILE A 69 -6.02 17.71 -2.40
C ILE A 69 -5.87 16.75 -1.20
N THR A 70 -6.82 16.75 -0.28
CA THR A 70 -6.82 15.86 0.89
C THR A 70 -6.87 14.38 0.47
N GLY A 71 -7.75 14.04 -0.47
CA GLY A 71 -7.83 12.69 -1.04
C GLY A 71 -6.50 12.27 -1.66
N MET A 72 -5.88 13.14 -2.46
CA MET A 72 -4.56 12.91 -3.05
C MET A 72 -3.47 12.70 -1.99
N LEU A 73 -3.44 13.51 -0.93
CA LEU A 73 -2.47 13.36 0.17
C LEU A 73 -2.64 12.00 0.89
N ILE A 74 -3.88 11.57 1.13
CA ILE A 74 -4.18 10.26 1.73
C ILE A 74 -3.70 9.13 0.82
N PHE A 75 -3.84 9.26 -0.50
CA PHE A 75 -3.30 8.27 -1.46
C PHE A 75 -1.78 8.13 -1.29
N TRP A 76 -1.05 9.25 -1.33
CA TRP A 76 0.40 9.23 -1.22
C TRP A 76 0.87 8.72 0.15
N PHE A 77 0.14 9.06 1.22
CA PHE A 77 0.35 8.47 2.53
C PHE A 77 0.20 6.94 2.51
N ALA A 78 -0.87 6.42 1.89
CA ALA A 78 -1.07 4.98 1.73
C ALA A 78 0.07 4.31 0.94
N TYR A 79 0.57 4.96 -0.10
CA TYR A 79 1.71 4.48 -0.89
C TYR A 79 3.02 4.47 -0.09
N ILE A 80 3.30 5.52 0.69
CA ILE A 80 4.47 5.57 1.57
C ILE A 80 4.41 4.45 2.62
N LEU A 81 3.25 4.25 3.25
CA LEU A 81 3.03 3.12 4.15
C LEU A 81 3.30 1.79 3.43
N PHE A 82 2.72 1.58 2.24
CA PHE A 82 2.93 0.37 1.46
C PHE A 82 4.43 0.08 1.24
N ILE A 83 5.23 1.11 0.91
CA ILE A 83 6.69 0.96 0.77
C ILE A 83 7.34 0.53 2.08
N GLN A 84 7.00 1.15 3.21
CA GLN A 84 7.61 0.84 4.50
C GLN A 84 7.28 -0.58 4.95
N PHE A 85 6.01 -1.00 4.85
CA PHE A 85 5.62 -2.38 5.11
C PHE A 85 6.36 -3.36 4.19
N ASN A 86 6.52 -3.01 2.91
CA ASN A 86 7.23 -3.87 1.96
C ASN A 86 8.72 -4.02 2.30
N ARG A 87 9.37 -2.99 2.85
CA ARG A 87 10.77 -3.06 3.31
C ARG A 87 10.92 -4.07 4.45
N TYR A 88 10.03 -4.03 5.44
CA TYR A 88 10.09 -4.96 6.57
C TYR A 88 9.77 -6.40 6.13
N ALA A 89 8.75 -6.60 5.29
CA ALA A 89 8.47 -7.92 4.71
C ALA A 89 9.68 -8.48 3.93
N ASN A 90 10.36 -7.67 3.12
CA ASN A 90 11.56 -8.09 2.40
C ASN A 90 12.71 -8.47 3.35
N PHE A 91 12.85 -7.77 4.48
CA PHE A 91 13.83 -8.13 5.51
C PHE A 91 13.53 -9.52 6.10
N LEU A 92 12.28 -9.79 6.49
CA LEU A 92 11.88 -11.09 7.04
C LEU A 92 12.06 -12.22 6.03
N ARG A 93 11.62 -12.03 4.78
CA ARG A 93 11.84 -13.00 3.70
C ARG A 93 13.33 -13.26 3.45
N GLY A 94 14.17 -12.24 3.59
CA GLY A 94 15.62 -12.36 3.52
C GLY A 94 16.19 -13.25 4.62
N GLN A 95 15.67 -13.17 5.85
CA GLN A 95 16.07 -14.05 6.95
C GLN A 95 15.62 -15.50 6.71
N LEU A 96 14.37 -15.70 6.30
CA LEU A 96 13.83 -17.03 5.98
C LEU A 96 14.67 -17.73 4.90
N ARG A 97 15.00 -17.03 3.81
CA ARG A 97 15.88 -17.55 2.75
C ARG A 97 17.30 -17.88 3.25
N LYS A 98 17.84 -17.10 4.19
CA LYS A 98 19.16 -17.41 4.79
C LYS A 98 19.09 -18.71 5.59
N MET A 99 18.06 -18.91 6.41
CA MET A 99 17.87 -20.13 7.18
C MET A 99 17.72 -21.37 6.28
N GLU A 100 16.98 -21.25 5.18
CA GLU A 100 16.85 -22.33 4.17
C GLU A 100 18.20 -22.62 3.50
N LYS A 101 18.94 -21.58 3.09
CA LYS A 101 20.23 -21.72 2.40
C LYS A 101 21.32 -22.31 3.29
N GLU A 102 21.28 -22.02 4.58
CA GLU A 102 22.23 -22.54 5.59
C GLU A 102 21.82 -23.93 6.11
N HIS A 103 20.76 -24.54 5.56
CA HIS A 103 20.23 -25.83 6.00
C HIS A 103 19.89 -25.89 7.50
N LEU A 104 19.52 -24.74 8.09
CA LEU A 104 19.08 -24.65 9.48
C LEU A 104 17.68 -25.26 9.67
N VAL A 105 16.93 -25.40 8.57
CA VAL A 105 15.61 -26.03 8.51
C VAL A 105 15.57 -27.08 7.41
N SER A 106 14.76 -28.12 7.63
CA SER A 106 14.61 -29.25 6.71
C SER A 106 13.70 -28.96 5.50
N PHE A 107 12.91 -27.88 5.55
CA PHE A 107 11.90 -27.52 4.56
C PHE A 107 12.22 -26.17 3.88
N THR A 108 11.63 -25.94 2.69
CA THR A 108 11.93 -24.77 1.84
C THR A 108 10.70 -23.96 1.44
N ILE A 109 9.84 -23.66 2.43
CA ILE A 109 8.54 -23.00 2.23
C ILE A 109 8.68 -21.63 1.55
N GLN A 110 9.65 -20.80 1.95
CA GLN A 110 9.82 -19.46 1.39
C GLN A 110 10.30 -19.53 -0.06
N THR A 111 11.26 -20.40 -0.34
CA THR A 111 11.75 -20.63 -1.71
C THR A 111 10.63 -21.15 -2.62
N GLU A 112 9.83 -22.10 -2.16
CA GLU A 112 8.66 -22.60 -2.92
C GLU A 112 7.61 -21.50 -3.15
N ALA A 113 7.28 -20.73 -2.12
CA ALA A 113 6.33 -19.62 -2.23
C ALA A 113 6.79 -18.54 -3.22
N ASP A 114 8.09 -18.21 -3.19
CA ASP A 114 8.68 -17.25 -4.13
C ASP A 114 8.64 -17.78 -5.57
N ASN A 115 9.00 -19.05 -5.79
CA ASN A 115 8.93 -19.69 -7.11
C ASN A 115 7.50 -19.76 -7.65
N PHE A 116 6.53 -20.05 -6.78
CA PHE A 116 5.11 -20.02 -7.12
C PHE A 116 4.64 -18.62 -7.52
N MET A 117 5.02 -17.58 -6.77
CA MET A 117 4.71 -16.21 -7.15
C MET A 117 5.40 -15.80 -8.46
N TYR A 118 6.67 -16.13 -8.67
CA TYR A 118 7.41 -15.76 -9.87
C TYR A 118 6.89 -16.48 -11.13
N SER A 119 6.46 -17.74 -10.98
CA SER A 119 5.92 -18.53 -12.09
C SER A 119 4.51 -18.09 -12.50
N LYS A 120 3.65 -17.74 -11.53
CA LYS A 120 2.30 -17.22 -11.81
C LYS A 120 2.28 -15.75 -12.21
N ILE A 121 3.20 -14.96 -11.68
CA ILE A 121 3.37 -13.53 -11.97
C ILE A 121 4.61 -13.38 -12.86
N LYS A 122 4.58 -14.02 -14.04
CA LYS A 122 5.53 -13.67 -15.11
C LYS A 122 5.29 -12.20 -15.49
N ALA A 123 6.17 -11.33 -15.02
CA ALA A 123 6.58 -10.06 -15.63
C ALA A 123 5.62 -8.86 -15.76
N ALA A 124 4.35 -8.87 -15.33
CA ALA A 124 3.49 -7.73 -15.67
C ALA A 124 3.77 -6.44 -14.85
N PHE A 125 3.49 -6.34 -13.55
CA PHE A 125 3.81 -5.12 -12.78
C PHE A 125 3.91 -5.44 -11.29
N SER A 126 5.01 -5.03 -10.64
CA SER A 126 5.05 -5.04 -9.17
C SER A 126 3.99 -4.07 -8.65
N ALA A 127 3.21 -4.49 -7.63
CA ALA A 127 2.17 -3.66 -7.02
C ALA A 127 2.66 -2.26 -6.63
N LYS A 128 3.94 -2.13 -6.26
CA LYS A 128 4.59 -0.83 -6.02
C LYS A 128 4.52 0.09 -7.24
N TRP A 129 4.87 -0.41 -8.42
CA TRP A 129 4.84 0.36 -9.67
C TRP A 129 3.43 0.70 -10.09
N LEU A 130 2.49 -0.22 -9.88
CA LEU A 130 1.08 0.02 -10.18
C LEU A 130 0.52 1.15 -9.29
N LEU A 131 0.78 1.10 -7.98
CA LEU A 131 0.36 2.16 -7.05
C LEU A 131 1.04 3.50 -7.38
N LEU A 132 2.32 3.48 -7.76
CA LEU A 132 3.02 4.69 -8.17
C LEU A 132 2.39 5.32 -9.43
N TYR A 133 2.10 4.49 -10.43
CA TYR A 133 1.45 4.93 -11.67
C TYR A 133 0.09 5.56 -11.39
N PHE A 134 -0.77 4.88 -10.62
CA PHE A 134 -2.08 5.43 -10.27
C PHE A 134 -1.98 6.68 -9.40
N GLY A 135 -0.99 6.76 -8.51
CA GLY A 135 -0.74 7.96 -7.70
C GLY A 135 -0.33 9.16 -8.55
N ALA A 136 0.59 8.95 -9.50
CA ALA A 136 1.01 9.99 -10.43
C ALA A 136 -0.16 10.47 -11.31
N LEU A 137 -0.92 9.52 -11.88
CA LEU A 137 -2.12 9.84 -12.66
C LEU A 137 -3.14 10.64 -11.83
N TYR A 138 -3.38 10.21 -10.59
CA TYR A 138 -4.31 10.88 -9.69
C TYR A 138 -3.85 12.31 -9.36
N THR A 139 -2.55 12.52 -9.11
CA THR A 139 -2.00 13.87 -8.92
C THR A 139 -2.19 14.76 -10.13
N VAL A 140 -1.97 14.26 -11.34
CA VAL A 140 -2.20 15.05 -12.57
C VAL A 140 -3.67 15.47 -12.69
N ILE A 141 -4.61 14.55 -12.43
CA ILE A 141 -6.05 14.84 -12.47
C ILE A 141 -6.42 15.93 -11.46
N VAL A 142 -5.96 15.80 -10.21
CA VAL A 142 -6.28 16.77 -9.15
C VAL A 142 -5.70 18.14 -9.47
N LEU A 143 -4.43 18.22 -9.89
CA LEU A 143 -3.81 19.49 -10.24
C LEU A 143 -4.51 20.17 -11.41
N PHE A 144 -4.88 19.40 -12.44
CA PHE A 144 -5.66 19.95 -13.55
C PHE A 144 -7.00 20.52 -13.08
N MET A 145 -7.72 19.81 -12.21
CA MET A 145 -9.03 20.24 -11.69
C MET A 145 -9.01 21.41 -10.71
N VAL A 146 -7.86 21.67 -10.07
CA VAL A 146 -7.70 22.77 -9.11
C VAL A 146 -7.22 24.04 -9.82
N ILE A 147 -6.47 23.90 -10.92
CA ILE A 147 -5.91 25.03 -11.68
C ILE A 147 -6.85 25.49 -12.80
N ALA A 148 -7.54 24.56 -13.47
CA ALA A 148 -8.47 24.83 -14.57
C ALA A 148 -9.83 25.32 -14.07
#